data_AF-A0A240EC85-F1
#
_entry.id   AF-A0A240EC85-F1
#
_cell.length_a   1.000
_cell.length_b   1.000
_cell.length_c   1.000
_cell.angle_alpha   90.00
_cell.angle_beta   90.00
_cell.angle_gamma   90.00
#
_symmetry.space_group_name_H-M   'P 1'
#
loop_
_entity.id
_entity.type
_entity.pdbx_description
1 polymer ?
#
loop_
_entity_poly.entity_id
_entity_poly.type
_entity_poly.pdbx_seq_one_letter_code
_entity_poly.pdbx_strand_id
1 'polypeptide(L)'
;MKRLSDEQILDELEIELELKSAKVLSPLEERLISGFEEINIFYETHQRVPSLNDDADIFEKLYASRLGKIKQNSAMRSVVTHLDKFELLG
;
A
#
# COMPACT_ATOMS: atom_id res chain seq x y z
N MET A 1 36.66 15.96 -27.59
CA MET A 1 35.71 15.56 -26.54
C MET A 1 35.18 16.82 -25.88
N LYS A 2 33.86 17.04 -25.89
CA LYS A 2 33.24 18.22 -25.29
C LYS A 2 33.35 18.08 -23.77
N ARG A 3 34.16 18.93 -23.13
CA ARG A 3 34.24 19.00 -21.67
C ARG A 3 33.05 19.85 -21.22
N LEU A 4 32.05 19.20 -20.63
CA LEU A 4 30.92 19.90 -20.01
C LEU A 4 31.47 20.76 -18.86
N SER A 5 30.97 21.99 -18.73
CA SER A 5 31.29 22.82 -17.57
C SER A 5 30.64 22.25 -16.32
N ASP A 6 31.17 22.60 -15.15
CA ASP A 6 30.65 22.12 -13.87
C ASP A 6 29.15 22.44 -13.69
N GLU A 7 28.68 23.57 -14.22
CA GLU A 7 27.25 23.94 -14.28
C GLU A 7 26.42 23.00 -15.17
N GLN A 8 26.95 22.60 -16.33
CA GLN A 8 26.24 21.67 -17.23
C GLN A 8 26.19 20.25 -16.67
N ILE A 9 27.18 19.87 -15.85
CA ILE A 9 27.19 18.60 -15.13
C ILE A 9 26.15 18.63 -14.01
N LEU A 10 25.98 19.76 -13.33
CA LEU A 10 24.98 19.95 -12.27
C LEU A 10 23.55 19.90 -12.82
N ASP A 11 23.26 20.60 -13.92
CA ASP A 11 21.92 20.61 -14.53
C ASP A 11 21.50 19.21 -15.01
N GLU A 12 22.41 18.45 -15.61
CA GLU A 12 22.15 17.09 -16.08
C GLU A 12 21.93 16.11 -14.90
N LEU A 13 22.60 16.33 -13.77
CA LEU A 13 22.40 15.59 -12.53
C LEU A 13 21.08 15.95 -11.83
N GLU A 14 20.67 17.23 -11.84
CA GLU A 14 19.39 17.67 -11.27
C GLU A 14 18.20 17.02 -12.01
N ILE A 15 18.31 16.87 -13.33
CA ILE A 15 17.31 16.19 -14.17
C ILE A 15 17.25 14.67 -13.88
N GLU A 16 18.37 14.01 -13.62
CA GLU A 16 18.38 12.59 -13.23
C GLU A 16 17.79 12.34 -11.83
N LEU A 17 17.89 13.32 -10.92
CA LEU A 17 17.35 13.22 -9.56
C LEU A 17 15.82 13.38 -9.52
N GLU A 18 15.21 14.14 -10.44
CA GLU A 18 13.74 14.23 -10.56
C GLU A 18 13.09 12.93 -11.06
N LEU A 19 13.82 12.08 -11.79
CA LEU A 19 13.28 10.86 -12.41
C LEU A 19 13.17 9.65 -11.48
N LYS A 20 13.71 9.72 -10.25
CA LYS A 20 13.69 8.61 -9.27
C LYS A 20 13.31 9.05 -7.87
N SER A 21 12.32 9.93 -7.74
CA SER A 21 11.52 9.97 -6.52
C SER A 21 10.78 8.64 -6.40
N ALA A 22 11.43 7.63 -5.82
CA ALA A 22 10.75 6.48 -5.27
C ALA A 22 9.73 7.07 -4.30
N LYS A 23 8.45 7.02 -4.68
CA LYS A 23 7.36 7.66 -3.96
C LYS A 23 7.44 7.21 -2.50
N VAL A 24 7.95 8.07 -1.62
CA VAL A 24 8.07 7.74 -0.20
C VAL A 24 6.65 7.65 0.31
N LEU A 25 6.24 6.43 0.63
CA LEU A 25 4.91 6.19 1.19
C LEU A 25 4.83 6.95 2.50
N SER A 26 3.70 7.62 2.73
CA SER A 26 3.44 8.19 4.04
C SER A 26 3.34 7.06 5.08
N PRO A 27 3.64 7.32 6.36
CA PRO A 27 3.46 6.33 7.42
C PRO A 27 2.02 5.77 7.50
N LEU A 28 1.04 6.55 7.01
CA LEU A 28 -0.34 6.10 6.91
C LEU A 28 -0.53 5.09 5.78
N GLU A 29 0.05 5.33 4.61
CA GLU A 29 0.01 4.41 3.46
C GLU A 29 0.76 3.11 3.77
N GLU A 30 1.93 3.17 4.41
CA GLU A 30 2.66 1.97 4.83
C GLU A 30 1.84 1.11 5.79
N ARG A 31 1.21 1.74 6.79
CA ARG A 31 0.32 1.02 7.72
C ARG A 31 -0.90 0.42 7.02
N LEU A 32 -1.42 1.13 6.03
CA LEU A 32 -2.56 0.68 5.24
C LEU A 32 -2.19 -0.54 4.38
N ILE A 33 -1.02 -0.49 3.72
CA ILE A 33 -0.45 -1.58 2.92
C ILE A 33 -0.20 -2.79 3.80
N SER A 34 0.57 -2.64 4.89
CA SER A 34 0.87 -3.75 5.80
C SER A 34 -0.41 -4.35 6.40
N GLY A 35 -1.37 -3.52 6.80
CA GLY A 35 -2.66 -4.01 7.31
C GLY A 35 -3.51 -4.76 6.28
N PHE A 36 -3.35 -4.46 4.99
CA PHE A 36 -4.03 -5.19 3.91
C PHE A 36 -3.30 -6.49 3.53
N GLU A 37 -1.98 -6.52 3.64
CA GLU A 37 -1.19 -7.76 3.53
C GLU A 37 -1.57 -8.78 4.61
N GLU A 38 -1.78 -8.33 5.85
CA GLU A 38 -2.29 -9.18 6.94
C GLU A 38 -3.66 -9.78 6.60
N ILE A 39 -4.55 -9.00 5.97
CA ILE A 39 -5.87 -9.47 5.51
C ILE A 39 -5.72 -10.54 4.42
N ASN A 40 -4.79 -10.35 3.47
CA ASN A 40 -4.49 -11.35 2.46
C ASN A 40 -3.98 -12.65 3.07
N ILE A 41 -3.06 -12.58 4.05
CA ILE A 41 -2.53 -13.75 4.76
C ILE A 41 -3.64 -14.47 5.53
N PHE A 42 -4.54 -13.72 6.17
CA PHE A 42 -5.72 -14.27 6.83
C PHE A 42 -6.58 -15.06 5.84
N TYR A 43 -6.88 -14.48 4.67
CA TYR A 43 -7.67 -15.16 3.64
C TYR A 43 -6.96 -16.39 3.10
N GLU A 44 -5.67 -16.30 2.82
CA GLU A 44 -4.86 -17.44 2.35
C GLU A 44 -4.89 -18.61 3.36
N THR A 45 -4.82 -18.30 4.65
CA THR A 45 -4.80 -19.29 5.73
C THR A 45 -6.18 -19.90 6.01
N HIS A 46 -7.23 -19.08 6.01
CA HIS A 46 -8.56 -19.50 6.46
C HIS A 46 -9.58 -19.69 5.33
N GLN A 47 -9.23 -19.29 4.11
CA GLN A 47 -10.07 -19.38 2.90
C GLN A 47 -11.44 -18.70 3.09
N ARG A 48 -11.47 -17.61 3.87
CA ARG A 48 -12.66 -16.81 4.14
C ARG A 48 -12.31 -15.37 4.49
N VAL A 49 -13.27 -14.47 4.31
CA VAL A 49 -13.15 -13.05 4.70
C VAL A 49 -13.20 -12.93 6.24
N PRO A 50 -12.37 -12.07 6.86
CA PRO A 50 -12.44 -11.81 8.29
C PRO A 50 -13.80 -11.20 8.67
N SER A 51 -14.33 -11.61 9.82
CA SER A 51 -15.66 -11.25 10.31
C SER A 51 -15.62 -10.52 11.65
N LEU A 52 -16.70 -9.82 11.99
CA LEU A 52 -16.90 -9.18 13.31
C LEU A 52 -17.73 -10.06 14.27
N ASN A 53 -17.86 -11.36 13.98
CA ASN A 53 -18.69 -12.27 14.78
C ASN A 53 -18.15 -12.45 16.19
N ASP A 54 -19.00 -12.85 17.14
CA ASP A 54 -18.59 -12.97 18.55
C ASP A 54 -17.44 -13.96 18.75
N ASP A 55 -17.46 -15.07 18.00
CA ASP A 55 -16.43 -16.12 18.01
C ASP A 55 -15.11 -15.70 17.35
N ALA A 56 -15.08 -14.60 16.60
CA ALA A 56 -13.86 -14.11 15.97
C ALA A 56 -12.90 -13.55 17.03
N ASP A 57 -11.62 -13.88 16.88
CA ASP A 57 -10.58 -13.34 17.74
C ASP A 57 -10.37 -11.83 17.50
N ILE A 58 -9.56 -11.22 18.36
CA ILE A 58 -9.31 -9.78 18.31
C ILE A 58 -8.64 -9.33 17.00
N PHE A 59 -7.81 -10.18 16.38
CA PHE A 59 -7.13 -9.88 15.14
C PHE A 59 -8.06 -10.01 13.94
N GLU A 60 -8.88 -11.06 13.89
CA GLU A 60 -9.91 -11.20 12.86
C GLU A 60 -10.87 -10.00 12.89
N LYS A 61 -11.35 -9.60 14.07
CA LYS A 61 -12.21 -8.43 14.22
C LYS A 61 -11.52 -7.14 13.73
N LEU A 62 -10.22 -6.99 14.01
CA LEU A 62 -9.42 -5.87 13.52
C LEU A 62 -9.30 -5.88 11.99
N TYR A 63 -9.02 -7.03 11.39
CA TYR A 63 -8.95 -7.21 9.94
C TYR A 63 -10.29 -6.91 9.26
N ALA A 64 -11.39 -7.41 9.82
CA ALA A 64 -12.74 -7.14 9.34
C ALA A 64 -13.07 -5.63 9.38
N SER A 65 -12.77 -4.97 10.50
CA SER A 65 -12.96 -3.52 10.65
C SER A 65 -12.12 -2.71 9.66
N ARG A 66 -10.85 -3.08 9.47
CA ARG A 66 -9.94 -2.44 8.50
C ARG A 66 -10.46 -2.62 7.07
N LEU A 67 -10.80 -3.85 6.68
CA LEU A 67 -11.33 -4.14 5.34
C LEU A 67 -12.59 -3.33 5.06
N GLY A 68 -13.51 -3.24 6.02
CA GLY A 68 -14.72 -2.43 5.92
C GLY A 68 -14.42 -0.95 5.66
N LYS A 69 -13.46 -0.36 6.40
CA LYS A 69 -13.04 1.04 6.20
C LYS A 69 -12.40 1.27 4.84
N ILE A 70 -11.57 0.33 4.37
CA ILE A 70 -10.93 0.42 3.05
C ILE A 70 -11.98 0.41 1.94
N LYS A 71 -12.99 -0.47 2.03
CA LYS A 71 -14.08 -0.52 1.05
C LYS A 71 -14.86 0.79 0.95
N GLN A 72 -15.04 1.48 2.07
CA GLN A 72 -15.83 2.72 2.14
C GLN A 72 -15.05 3.97 1.72
N ASN A 73 -13.72 3.91 1.66
CA ASN A 73 -12.86 5.06 1.37
C ASN A 73 -12.07 4.83 0.08
N SER A 74 -12.44 5.51 -1.01
CA SER A 74 -11.81 5.35 -2.32
C SER A 74 -10.31 5.68 -2.34
N ALA A 75 -9.87 6.65 -1.52
CA ALA A 75 -8.46 6.98 -1.41
C ALA A 75 -7.68 5.83 -0.77
N MET A 76 -8.19 5.26 0.32
CA MET A 76 -7.57 4.07 0.94
C MET A 76 -7.60 2.87 -0.01
N ARG A 77 -8.72 2.64 -0.69
CA ARG A 77 -8.87 1.58 -1.69
C ARG A 77 -7.81 1.69 -2.78
N SER A 78 -7.57 2.90 -3.33
CA SER A 78 -6.57 3.10 -4.39
C SER A 78 -5.14 2.75 -3.97
N VAL A 79 -4.80 2.91 -2.69
CA VAL A 79 -3.47 2.57 -2.17
C VAL A 79 -3.24 1.06 -2.19
N VAL A 80 -4.26 0.24 -1.90
CA VAL A 80 -4.10 -1.21 -1.73
C VAL A 80 -4.69 -2.06 -2.84
N THR A 81 -5.32 -1.45 -3.86
CA THR A 81 -5.96 -2.18 -4.97
C THR A 81 -4.97 -3.13 -5.68
N HIS A 82 -3.70 -2.74 -5.80
CA HIS A 82 -2.66 -3.57 -6.42
C HIS A 82 -2.25 -4.79 -5.57
N LEU A 83 -2.72 -4.86 -4.31
CA LEU A 83 -2.50 -5.97 -3.39
C LEU A 83 -3.71 -6.89 -3.28
N ASP A 84 -4.83 -6.59 -3.93
CA ASP A 84 -6.10 -7.33 -3.79
C ASP A 84 -6.10 -8.64 -4.59
N LYS A 85 -5.31 -9.62 -4.11
CA LYS A 85 -5.11 -10.93 -4.75
C LYS A 85 -6.37 -11.80 -4.78
N PHE A 86 -7.30 -11.57 -3.86
CA PHE A 86 -8.47 -12.42 -3.61
C PHE A 86 -9.80 -11.68 -3.81
N GLU A 87 -9.79 -10.55 -4.52
CA GLU A 87 -10.99 -9.75 -4.83
C GLU A 87 -11.78 -9.33 -3.57
N LEU A 88 -11.06 -9.09 -2.47
CA LEU A 88 -11.63 -8.79 -1.17
C LEU A 88 -12.26 -7.42 -1.13
N LEU A 89 -11.87 -6.49 -2.00
CA LEU A 89 -12.42 -5.14 -2.04
C LEU A 89 -13.83 -5.09 -2.68
N GLY A 90 -14.26 -6.15 -3.35
CA GLY A 90 -15.56 -6.23 -4.04
C GLY A 90 -15.58 -5.53 -5.38
#